data_AF-A0A7L1I5E9-F1
#
_entry.id   AF-A0A7L1I5E9-F1
#
_cell.length_a   1.000
_cell.length_b   1.000
_cell.length_c   1.000
_cell.angle_alpha   90.00
_cell.angle_beta   90.00
_cell.angle_gamma   90.00
#
_symmetry.space_group_name_H-M   'P 1'
#
loop_
_entity.id
_entity.type
_entity.pdbx_description
1 polymer ?
#
loop_
_entity_poly.entity_id
_entity_poly.type
_entity_poly.pdbx_seq_one_letter_code
_entity_poly.pdbx_strand_id
1 'polypeptide(L)' 'NSNRVAISHLHRQLYGRLYPVLLVKLDGSTIHLRYKEPKRILMLPLDSSTLPEAQRKARLRRQFPS' A
#
# COMPACT_ATOMS: atom_id res chain seq x y z
N ASN A 1 -5.30 -23.47 -3.26
CA ASN A 1 -5.97 -22.68 -4.32
C ASN A 1 -6.42 -21.35 -3.74
N SER A 2 -5.82 -20.24 -4.18
CA SER A 2 -6.07 -18.89 -3.63
C SER A 2 -7.33 -18.21 -4.18
N ASN A 3 -7.98 -18.79 -5.20
CA ASN A 3 -9.17 -18.21 -5.82
C ASN A 3 -10.49 -18.63 -5.15
N ARG A 4 -10.45 -19.57 -4.19
CA ARG A 4 -11.66 -20.17 -3.58
C ARG A 4 -12.64 -19.16 -2.99
N VAL A 5 -12.14 -18.04 -2.44
CA VAL A 5 -12.95 -16.98 -1.78
C VAL A 5 -12.54 -15.58 -2.27
N ALA A 6 -11.84 -15.49 -3.40
CA ALA A 6 -11.34 -14.20 -3.89
C ALA A 6 -12.46 -13.28 -4.40
N ILE A 7 -13.58 -13.86 -4.87
CA ILE A 7 -14.74 -13.14 -5.37
C ILE A 7 -15.74 -12.97 -4.22
N SER A 8 -15.90 -11.74 -3.75
CA SER A 8 -16.81 -11.39 -2.65
C SER A 8 -17.40 -9.98 -2.78
N HIS A 9 -18.42 -9.68 -1.98
CA HIS A 9 -19.04 -8.36 -1.88
C HIS A 9 -19.06 -7.87 -0.42
N LEU A 10 -19.39 -6.60 -0.20
CA LEU A 10 -19.48 -6.07 1.15
C LEU A 10 -20.81 -6.49 1.78
N HIS A 11 -20.77 -7.22 2.90
CA HIS A 11 -21.96 -7.68 3.63
C HIS A 11 -22.58 -6.57 4.51
N ARG A 12 -22.75 -5.36 3.96
CA ARG A 12 -23.42 -4.24 4.62
C ARG A 12 -24.56 -3.75 3.74
N GLN A 13 -25.71 -3.42 4.35
CA GLN A 13 -26.88 -2.93 3.62
C GLN A 13 -26.66 -1.54 3.02
N LEU A 14 -25.97 -0.65 3.74
CA LEU A 14 -25.65 0.70 3.28
C LEU A 14 -24.15 0.94 3.35
N TYR A 15 -23.55 1.28 2.21
CA TYR A 15 -22.13 1.56 2.10
C TYR A 15 -21.83 2.50 0.94
N GLY A 16 -20.78 3.32 1.10
CA GLY A 16 -20.27 4.14 0.02
C GLY A 16 -19.56 3.32 -1.05
N ARG A 17 -19.49 3.85 -2.28
CA ARG A 17 -18.78 3.21 -3.40
C ARG A 17 -17.31 3.00 -3.04
N LEU A 18 -16.81 1.81 -3.34
CA LEU A 18 -15.39 1.47 -3.24
C LEU A 18 -14.85 1.05 -4.60
N TYR A 19 -13.60 1.37 -4.86
CA TYR A 19 -12.91 1.15 -6.12
C TYR A 19 -11.79 0.13 -5.92
N PRO A 20 -11.55 -0.79 -6.87
CA PRO A 20 -10.42 -1.69 -6.82
C PRO A 20 -9.11 -0.90 -7.01
N VAL A 21 -8.14 -1.14 -6.13
CA VAL A 21 -6.83 -0.48 -6.11
C VAL A 21 -5.73 -1.51 -5.91
N LEU A 22 -4.58 -1.30 -6.54
CA LEU A 22 -3.37 -2.08 -6.32
C LEU A 22 -2.53 -1.43 -5.20
N LEU A 23 -2.37 -2.11 -4.07
CA LEU A 23 -1.46 -1.69 -2.99
C LEU A 23 -0.09 -2.31 -3.20
N VAL A 24 0.93 -1.48 -3.35
CA VAL A 24 2.34 -1.86 -3.42
C VAL A 24 2.95 -1.73 -2.03
N LYS A 25 3.47 -2.82 -1.49
CA LYS A 25 4.19 -2.84 -0.21
C LYS A 25 5.67 -2.45 -0.39
N LEU A 26 6.36 -2.31 0.73
CA LEU A 26 7.79 -1.97 0.81
C LEU A 26 8.68 -2.98 0.10
N ASP A 27 8.32 -4.26 0.16
CA ASP A 27 9.04 -5.35 -0.50
C ASP A 27 8.73 -5.43 -2.02
N GLY A 28 7.90 -4.53 -2.55
CA GLY A 28 7.42 -4.55 -3.93
C GLY A 28 6.25 -5.51 -4.18
N SER A 29 5.84 -6.31 -3.18
CA SER A 29 4.67 -7.19 -3.30
C SER A 29 3.36 -6.40 -3.44
N THR A 30 2.40 -6.98 -4.18
CA THR A 30 1.15 -6.30 -4.57
C THR A 30 -0.08 -7.01 -4.04
N ILE A 31 -1.07 -6.26 -3.58
CA ILE A 31 -2.37 -6.78 -3.15
C ILE A 31 -3.50 -5.93 -3.73
N HIS A 32 -4.56 -6.58 -4.21
CA HIS A 32 -5.79 -5.91 -4.61
C HIS A 32 -6.65 -5.59 -3.38
N LEU A 33 -7.01 -4.31 -3.21
CA LEU A 33 -7.91 -3.85 -2.16
C LEU A 33 -9.02 -2.96 -2.71
N ARG A 34 -10.05 -2.72 -1.92
CA ARG A 34 -11.13 -1.78 -2.24
C ARG A 34 -10.94 -0.48 -1.45
N TYR A 35 -10.83 0.66 -2.13
CA TYR A 35 -10.56 1.97 -1.52
C TYR A 35 -11.68 2.97 -1.82
N LYS A 36 -11.80 4.01 -0.99
CA LYS A 36 -12.87 5.02 -1.12
C LYS A 36 -12.69 5.90 -2.35
N GLU A 37 -11.45 6.26 -2.67
CA GLU A 37 -11.12 7.09 -3.82
C GLU A 37 -10.72 6.22 -5.02
N PRO A 38 -11.04 6.64 -6.25
CA PRO A 38 -10.65 5.91 -7.45
C PRO A 38 -9.17 6.13 -7.78
N LYS A 39 -8.29 5.46 -7.03
CA LYS A 39 -6.84 5.43 -7.29
C LYS A 39 -6.46 4.13 -7.96
N ARG A 40 -5.55 4.16 -8.94
CA ARG A 40 -5.06 2.93 -9.60
C ARG A 40 -4.05 2.18 -8.73
N ILE A 41 -3.12 2.92 -8.13
CA ILE A 41 -2.01 2.38 -7.35
C ILE A 41 -1.86 3.19 -6.06
N LEU A 42 -1.68 2.48 -4.94
CA LEU A 42 -1.28 3.06 -3.65
C LEU A 42 0.08 2.47 -3.27
N MET A 43 1.06 3.33 -3.01
CA MET A 43 2.38 2.90 -2.52
C MET A 43 2.41 3.06 -1.01
N LEU A 44 2.74 1.99 -0.30
CA LEU A 44 2.97 2.05 1.13
C LEU A 44 4.27 2.82 1.39
N PRO A 45 4.25 3.93 2.16
CA PRO A 45 5.47 4.65 2.47
C PRO A 45 6.36 3.82 3.41
N LEU A 46 7.66 3.93 3.21
CA LEU A 46 8.63 3.33 4.14
C LEU A 46 8.68 4.17 5.41
N ASP A 47 8.35 3.55 6.55
CA ASP A 47 8.51 4.19 7.84
C ASP A 47 10.00 4.43 8.14
N SER A 48 10.31 5.62 8.61
CA SER A 48 11.68 6.03 8.95
C SER A 48 12.08 5.65 10.39
N SER A 49 11.09 5.34 11.24
CA SER A 49 11.32 4.98 12.65
C SER A 49 11.82 3.54 12.82
N THR A 50 11.47 2.65 11.88
CA THR A 50 11.83 1.23 11.91
C THR A 50 13.21 0.94 11.31
N LEU A 51 13.82 1.94 10.65
CA LEU A 51 15.10 1.77 9.97
C LEU A 51 16.29 1.93 10.94
N PRO A 52 17.37 1.15 10.75
CA PRO A 52 18.64 1.41 11.42
C PRO A 52 19.18 2.81 11.10
N GLU A 53 19.84 3.45 12.06
CA GLU A 53 20.35 4.82 11.90
C GLU A 53 21.27 5.00 10.68
N ALA A 54 22.10 4.00 10.38
CA ALA A 54 22.99 4.02 9.23
C ALA A 54 22.23 4.11 7.91
N GLN A 55 21.18 3.31 7.74
CA GLN A 55 20.34 3.34 6.53
C GLN A 55 19.53 4.63 6.44
N ARG A 56 19.04 5.15 7.57
CA ARG A 56 18.36 6.44 7.63
C ARG A 56 19.27 7.59 7.16
N LYS A 57 20.51 7.65 7.65
CA LYS A 57 21.51 8.67 7.25
C LYS A 57 21.86 8.56 5.77
N ALA A 58 22.04 7.34 5.24
CA ALA A 58 22.33 7.13 3.82
C ALA A 58 21.19 7.63 2.91
N ARG A 59 19.92 7.40 3.30
CA ARG A 59 18.76 7.89 2.56
C ARG A 59 18.62 9.41 2.62
N LEU A 60 18.90 10.01 3.77
CA LEU A 60 18.90 11.47 3.91
C LEU A 60 19.94 12.14 3.00
N ARG A 61 21.16 11.58 2.95
CA ARG A 61 22.22 12.03 2.02
C ARG A 61 21.81 11.91 0.56
N ARG A 62 21.10 10.83 0.19
CA ARG A 62 20.58 10.66 -1.17
C ARG A 62 19.48 11.66 -1.51
N GLN A 63 18.66 12.03 -0.54
CA GLN A 63 17.55 12.96 -0.73
C GLN A 63 17.99 14.42 -0.79
N PHE A 64 19.00 14.79 0.01
CA PHE A 64 19.59 16.13 0.03
C PHE A 64 21.09 16.04 -0.26
N PRO A 65 21.47 15.99 -1.55
CA PRO A 65 22.87 16.11 -1.92
C PRO A 65 23.28 17.58 -1.74
N SER A 66 24.03 17.83 -0.67
CA SER A 66 24.80 19.07 -0.45
C SER A 66 26.13 19.00 -1.19
#